data_AF-A0A926BRW1-F1
#
_entry.id   AF-A0A926BRW1-F1
#
_cell.length_a   1.000
_cell.length_b   1.000
_cell.length_c   1.000
_cell.angle_alpha   90.00
_cell.angle_beta   90.00
_cell.angle_gamma   90.00
#
_symmetry.space_group_name_H-M   'P 1'
#
loop_
_entity.id
_entity.type
_entity.pdbx_description
1 polymer ?
#
loop_
_entity_poly.entity_id
_entity_poly.type
_entity_poly.pdbx_seq_one_letter_code
_entity_poly.pdbx_strand_id
1 'polypeptide(L)'
;TSILLCALAMVGACRNAGTVSDTGSDVPVDERALVEHEYINHAWGYSHFGVVITADGRVHGYQWDRNDTPTAPLQGPLVSPKDLASKYAHNRKAIGFVSADTLRMIQELIPKATKGTLTERQSVGADMGQHEYIAYVFDSKSKQYRKSTLRITGDWESSNTSPDAMRLADILNAVAQRAR
;
A
#
# COMPACT_ATOMS: atom_id res chain seq x y z
N THR A 1 52.30 48.28 -25.39
CA THR A 1 52.06 48.25 -23.93
C THR A 1 50.70 48.85 -23.66
N SER A 2 50.02 48.37 -22.62
CA SER A 2 48.71 48.82 -22.12
C SER A 2 47.48 48.15 -22.74
N ILE A 3 47.08 47.08 -22.07
CA ILE A 3 45.75 46.44 -22.11
C ILE A 3 44.84 47.27 -21.20
N LEU A 4 43.69 47.74 -21.69
CA LEU A 4 42.64 48.33 -20.86
C LEU A 4 41.53 47.29 -20.64
N LEU A 5 41.38 46.95 -19.37
CA LEU A 5 40.40 46.05 -18.78
C LEU A 5 39.02 46.73 -18.79
N CYS A 6 37.98 46.09 -19.33
CA CYS A 6 36.59 46.52 -19.11
C CYS A 6 35.80 45.32 -18.60
N ALA A 7 35.44 45.38 -17.32
CA ALA A 7 34.72 44.36 -16.58
C ALA A 7 33.27 44.27 -17.06
N LEU A 8 32.84 43.07 -17.44
CA LEU A 8 31.45 42.77 -17.78
C LEU A 8 30.73 42.31 -16.50
N ALA A 9 29.82 43.15 -15.99
CA ALA A 9 28.96 42.80 -14.86
C ALA A 9 27.83 41.88 -15.34
N MET A 10 27.79 40.65 -14.82
CA MET A 10 26.64 39.76 -14.96
C MET A 10 25.56 40.15 -13.95
N VAL A 11 24.38 40.56 -14.42
CA VAL A 11 23.16 40.57 -13.61
C VAL A 11 22.22 39.52 -14.18
N GLY A 12 22.41 38.29 -13.72
CA GLY A 12 21.43 37.22 -13.90
C GLY A 12 20.25 37.48 -12.96
N ALA A 13 19.12 37.93 -13.51
CA ALA A 13 17.86 37.94 -12.78
C ALA A 13 17.34 36.50 -12.69
N CYS A 14 17.70 35.80 -11.62
CA CYS A 14 16.99 34.59 -11.20
C CYS A 14 15.54 34.96 -10.91
N ARG A 15 14.64 34.64 -11.84
CA ARG A 15 13.21 34.56 -11.53
C ARG A 15 13.03 33.45 -10.51
N ASN A 16 12.83 33.83 -9.24
CA ASN A 16 12.27 32.95 -8.22
C ASN A 16 10.88 32.53 -8.70
N ALA A 17 10.80 31.38 -9.36
CA ALA A 17 9.56 30.62 -9.39
C ALA A 17 9.34 30.16 -7.95
N GLY A 18 8.51 30.91 -7.23
CA GLY A 18 8.01 30.48 -5.94
C GLY A 18 7.37 29.11 -6.12
N THR A 19 8.04 28.09 -5.61
CA THR A 19 7.44 26.78 -5.43
C THR A 19 6.33 26.96 -4.41
N VAL A 20 5.09 26.99 -4.90
CA VAL A 20 3.92 26.73 -4.07
C VAL A 20 4.13 25.33 -3.52
N SER A 21 4.51 25.24 -2.25
CA SER A 21 4.52 23.97 -1.52
C SER A 21 3.08 23.53 -1.35
N ASP A 22 2.60 22.76 -2.33
CA ASP A 22 1.40 21.94 -2.20
C ASP A 22 1.72 20.78 -1.25
N THR A 23 1.67 21.05 0.05
CA THR A 23 1.71 20.02 1.08
C THR A 23 0.34 19.38 1.19
N GLY A 24 -0.03 18.62 0.15
CA GLY A 24 -1.35 18.01 0.02
C GLY A 24 -1.36 16.79 -0.89
N SER A 25 -1.04 15.61 -0.34
CA SER A 25 -1.54 14.29 -0.80
C SER A 25 -0.96 13.59 -2.04
N ASP A 26 0.18 13.98 -2.60
CA ASP A 26 0.78 13.18 -3.69
C ASP A 26 1.81 12.15 -3.18
N VAL A 27 1.36 10.89 -3.06
CA VAL A 27 2.27 9.74 -2.97
C VAL A 27 2.91 9.51 -4.34
N PRO A 28 4.26 9.46 -4.42
CA PRO A 28 4.96 9.15 -5.66
C PRO A 28 4.39 7.89 -6.31
N VAL A 29 4.22 7.90 -7.64
CA VAL A 29 3.55 6.79 -8.36
C VAL A 29 4.16 5.44 -8.00
N ASP A 30 5.48 5.39 -7.91
CA ASP A 30 6.29 4.21 -7.64
C ASP A 30 6.11 3.66 -6.20
N GLU A 31 5.77 4.53 -5.25
CA GLU A 31 5.55 4.17 -3.84
C GLU A 31 4.10 3.81 -3.53
N ARG A 32 3.20 3.86 -4.52
CA ARG A 32 1.79 3.56 -4.30
C ARG A 32 1.62 2.08 -3.97
N ALA A 33 0.88 1.80 -2.89
CA ALA A 33 0.47 0.44 -2.58
C ALA A 33 -0.40 -0.14 -3.71
N LEU A 34 -0.06 -1.34 -4.17
CA LEU A 34 -0.85 -2.11 -5.14
C LEU A 34 -1.68 -3.17 -4.45
N VAL A 35 -1.04 -3.97 -3.61
CA VAL A 35 -1.66 -5.08 -2.88
C VAL A 35 -1.08 -5.22 -1.49
N GLU A 36 -1.89 -5.75 -0.59
CA GLU A 36 -1.53 -5.95 0.81
C GLU A 36 -2.12 -7.23 1.36
N HIS A 37 -1.32 -7.98 2.12
CA HIS A 37 -1.82 -9.00 3.03
C HIS A 37 -1.65 -8.50 4.46
N GLU A 38 -2.74 -8.46 5.20
CA GLU A 38 -2.73 -8.10 6.62
C GLU A 38 -3.28 -9.23 7.49
N TYR A 39 -2.82 -9.26 8.74
CA TYR A 39 -3.37 -10.05 9.83
C TYR A 39 -3.70 -9.11 10.98
N ILE A 40 -4.89 -9.24 11.56
CA ILE A 40 -5.30 -8.54 12.77
C ILE A 40 -5.89 -9.54 13.75
N ASN A 41 -5.45 -9.50 15.01
CA ASN A 41 -6.07 -10.22 16.10
C ASN A 41 -6.20 -9.33 17.34
N HIS A 42 -7.33 -9.47 18.02
CA HIS A 42 -7.64 -8.79 19.27
C HIS A 42 -7.71 -9.75 20.46
N ALA A 43 -7.75 -11.07 20.21
CA ALA A 43 -7.78 -12.07 21.26
C ALA A 43 -6.42 -12.16 21.95
N TRP A 44 -6.43 -12.13 23.29
CA TRP A 44 -5.24 -12.33 24.13
C TRP A 44 -4.12 -11.29 23.96
N GLY A 45 -4.41 -10.18 23.30
CA GLY A 45 -3.48 -9.10 22.98
C GLY A 45 -3.70 -8.59 21.56
N TYR A 46 -3.31 -7.34 21.29
CA TYR A 46 -3.38 -6.81 19.94
C TYR A 46 -2.18 -7.29 19.12
N SER A 47 -2.47 -7.80 17.93
CA SER A 47 -1.46 -8.14 16.92
C SER A 47 -1.96 -7.63 15.58
N HIS A 48 -1.19 -6.77 14.91
CA HIS A 48 -1.48 -6.35 13.54
C HIS A 48 -0.22 -6.28 12.72
N PHE A 49 -0.09 -7.13 11.72
CA PHE A 49 1.08 -7.12 10.85
C PHE A 49 0.67 -7.42 9.42
N GLY A 50 1.56 -7.16 8.48
CA GLY A 50 1.29 -7.46 7.09
C GLY A 50 2.46 -7.17 6.18
N VAL A 51 2.23 -7.46 4.90
CA VAL A 51 3.13 -7.15 3.81
C VAL A 51 2.41 -6.35 2.74
N VAL A 52 3.06 -5.33 2.22
CA VAL A 52 2.57 -4.50 1.12
C VAL A 52 3.54 -4.55 -0.05
N ILE A 53 3.00 -4.63 -1.26
CA ILE A 53 3.74 -4.53 -2.51
C ILE A 53 3.41 -3.19 -3.17
N THR A 54 4.43 -2.38 -3.45
CA THR A 54 4.29 -1.07 -4.10
C THR A 54 4.41 -1.14 -5.61
N ALA A 55 4.09 -0.04 -6.30
CA ALA A 55 4.02 0.03 -7.76
C ALA A 55 5.35 -0.22 -8.47
N ASP A 56 6.47 0.01 -7.78
CA ASP A 56 7.82 -0.34 -8.22
C ASP A 56 8.28 -1.77 -7.85
N GLY A 57 7.41 -2.55 -7.22
CA GLY A 57 7.66 -3.93 -6.84
C GLY A 57 8.43 -4.12 -5.52
N ARG A 58 8.68 -3.06 -4.74
CA ARG A 58 9.21 -3.24 -3.37
C ARG A 58 8.20 -3.96 -2.50
N VAL A 59 8.71 -4.80 -1.61
CA VAL A 59 7.94 -5.51 -0.59
C VAL A 59 8.35 -4.95 0.77
N HIS A 60 7.37 -4.42 1.50
CA HIS A 60 7.55 -3.91 2.85
C HIS A 60 6.70 -4.69 3.84
N GLY A 61 7.30 -5.01 4.99
CA GLY A 61 6.59 -5.54 6.14
C GLY A 61 6.31 -4.41 7.13
N TYR A 62 5.23 -4.54 7.88
CA TYR A 62 4.91 -3.66 9.01
C TYR A 62 4.33 -4.51 10.14
N GLN A 63 4.45 -4.05 11.39
CA GLN A 63 4.02 -4.81 12.56
C GLN A 63 3.69 -3.90 13.73
N TRP A 64 2.56 -4.14 14.35
CA TRP A 64 2.06 -3.54 15.57
C TRP A 64 1.85 -4.64 16.60
N ASP A 65 2.48 -4.47 17.75
CA ASP A 65 2.45 -5.41 18.88
C ASP A 65 1.55 -4.89 20.01
N ARG A 66 1.31 -5.74 21.01
CA ARG A 66 0.44 -5.48 22.16
C ARG A 66 0.75 -4.17 22.90
N ASN A 67 2.02 -3.76 22.92
CA ASN A 67 2.46 -2.57 23.64
C ASN A 67 2.41 -1.29 22.79
N ASP A 68 2.12 -1.41 21.50
CA ASP A 68 1.96 -0.26 20.63
C ASP A 68 0.60 0.40 20.86
N THR A 69 0.50 1.68 20.50
CA THR A 69 -0.80 2.37 20.42
C THR A 69 -1.28 2.31 18.99
N PRO A 70 -2.05 1.29 18.59
CA PRO A 70 -2.47 1.16 17.21
C PRO A 70 -3.34 2.33 16.79
N THR A 71 -3.08 2.86 15.60
CA THR A 71 -4.12 3.60 14.88
C THR A 71 -5.29 2.67 14.64
N ALA A 72 -6.52 3.15 14.81
CA ALA A 72 -7.71 2.33 14.52
C ALA A 72 -7.58 1.67 13.13
N PRO A 73 -8.00 0.40 12.98
CA PRO A 73 -7.97 -0.27 11.68
C PRO A 73 -8.64 0.60 10.62
N LEU A 74 -8.05 0.69 9.44
CA LEU A 74 -8.59 1.50 8.36
C LEU A 74 -9.90 0.88 7.87
N GLN A 75 -11.01 1.54 8.18
CA GLN A 75 -12.36 1.06 7.86
C GLN A 75 -12.86 1.66 6.55
N GLY A 76 -13.69 0.87 5.86
CA GLY A 76 -14.39 1.31 4.66
C GLY A 76 -13.60 1.11 3.35
N PRO A 77 -14.25 1.41 2.22
CA PRO A 77 -13.69 1.15 0.89
C PRO A 77 -12.77 2.26 0.38
N LEU A 78 -12.73 3.42 1.03
CA LEU A 78 -11.88 4.56 0.65
C LEU A 78 -10.86 4.83 1.74
N VAL A 79 -9.60 4.97 1.35
CA VAL A 79 -8.48 5.15 2.28
C VAL A 79 -7.57 6.25 1.77
N SER A 80 -7.14 7.17 2.65
CA SER A 80 -6.22 8.21 2.25
C SER A 80 -4.78 7.67 2.14
N PRO A 81 -3.93 8.26 1.28
CA PRO A 81 -2.53 7.88 1.21
C PRO A 81 -1.78 8.13 2.52
N LYS A 82 -2.16 9.17 3.27
CA LYS A 82 -1.59 9.48 4.58
C LYS A 82 -1.89 8.38 5.61
N ASP A 83 -3.11 7.83 5.57
CA ASP A 83 -3.50 6.76 6.49
C ASP A 83 -2.74 5.47 6.20
N LEU A 84 -2.61 5.09 4.92
CA LEU A 84 -1.77 3.94 4.52
C LEU A 84 -0.30 4.15 4.91
N ALA A 85 0.24 5.33 4.63
CA ALA A 85 1.63 5.65 5.00
C ALA A 85 1.85 5.55 6.52
N SER A 86 0.90 6.04 7.32
CA SER A 86 0.95 5.96 8.78
C SER A 86 0.87 4.51 9.27
N LYS A 87 -0.03 3.71 8.69
CA LYS A 87 -0.16 2.27 8.97
C LYS A 87 1.15 1.52 8.69
N TYR A 88 1.76 1.77 7.53
CA TYR A 88 2.94 1.05 7.07
C TYR A 88 4.26 1.54 7.67
N ALA A 89 4.30 2.75 8.22
CA ALA A 89 5.52 3.32 8.81
C ALA A 89 5.92 2.61 10.11
N HIS A 90 4.95 2.05 10.84
CA HIS A 90 5.19 1.45 12.15
C HIS A 90 5.93 0.11 12.02
N ASN A 91 7.10 0.04 12.66
CA ASN A 91 8.06 -1.07 12.53
C ASN A 91 8.29 -1.51 11.08
N ARG A 92 8.32 -0.56 10.13
CA ARG A 92 8.50 -0.85 8.71
C ARG A 92 9.82 -1.57 8.47
N LYS A 93 9.78 -2.67 7.72
CA LYS A 93 10.95 -3.44 7.31
C LYS A 93 10.94 -3.59 5.78
N ALA A 94 12.09 -3.37 5.15
CA ALA A 94 12.28 -3.75 3.75
C ALA A 94 12.49 -5.26 3.68
N ILE A 95 11.59 -5.97 3.00
CA ILE A 95 11.67 -7.43 2.83
C ILE A 95 12.44 -7.77 1.56
N GLY A 96 12.21 -7.01 0.49
CA GLY A 96 12.85 -7.24 -0.79
C GLY A 96 12.02 -6.71 -1.95
N PHE A 97 12.06 -7.43 -3.07
CA PHE A 97 11.38 -7.06 -4.31
C PHE A 97 10.70 -8.29 -4.92
N VAL A 98 9.55 -8.10 -5.55
CA VAL A 98 9.01 -9.10 -6.48
C VAL A 98 9.73 -9.02 -7.83
N SER A 99 9.72 -10.12 -8.59
CA SER A 99 10.26 -10.08 -9.96
C SER A 99 9.41 -9.18 -10.86
N ALA A 100 10.01 -8.68 -11.94
CA ALA A 100 9.30 -7.86 -12.92
C ALA A 100 8.08 -8.59 -13.51
N ASP A 101 8.16 -9.89 -13.73
CA ASP A 101 7.04 -10.71 -14.22
C ASP A 101 5.91 -10.82 -13.20
N THR A 102 6.25 -10.99 -11.91
CA THR A 102 5.24 -10.99 -10.83
C THR A 102 4.59 -9.62 -10.69
N LEU A 103 5.37 -8.53 -10.76
CA LEU A 103 4.83 -7.17 -10.70
C LEU A 103 3.87 -6.89 -11.85
N ARG A 104 4.26 -7.25 -13.08
CA ARG A 104 3.40 -7.13 -14.27
C ARG A 104 2.10 -7.91 -14.09
N MET A 105 2.19 -9.16 -13.61
CA MET A 105 1.02 -9.99 -13.34
C MET A 105 0.08 -9.36 -12.30
N ILE A 106 0.63 -8.81 -11.21
CA ILE A 106 -0.15 -8.10 -10.18
C ILE A 106 -0.91 -6.93 -10.81
N GLN A 107 -0.22 -6.08 -11.57
CA GLN A 107 -0.80 -4.90 -12.21
C GLN A 107 -1.90 -5.25 -13.22
N GLU A 108 -1.73 -6.34 -13.98
CA GLU A 108 -2.73 -6.84 -14.93
C GLU A 108 -3.98 -7.43 -14.26
N LEU A 109 -3.83 -8.04 -13.08
CA LEU A 109 -4.93 -8.68 -12.35
C LEU A 109 -5.80 -7.65 -11.61
N ILE A 110 -5.22 -6.59 -11.05
CA ILE A 110 -5.95 -5.61 -10.20
C ILE A 110 -7.25 -5.11 -10.86
N PRO A 111 -7.25 -4.60 -12.12
CA PRO A 111 -8.47 -4.06 -12.73
C PRO A 111 -9.59 -5.10 -12.93
N LYS A 112 -9.25 -6.38 -12.97
CA LYS A 112 -10.19 -7.50 -13.13
C LYS A 112 -10.64 -8.06 -11.78
N ALA A 113 -9.71 -8.12 -10.82
CA ALA A 113 -9.98 -8.50 -9.44
C ALA A 113 -11.02 -7.58 -8.79
N THR A 114 -10.95 -6.27 -9.05
CA THR A 114 -11.85 -5.29 -8.42
C THR A 114 -13.29 -5.31 -8.97
N LYS A 115 -13.60 -6.16 -9.96
CA LYS A 115 -14.94 -6.25 -10.56
C LYS A 115 -15.87 -7.25 -9.86
N GLY A 116 -15.30 -8.18 -9.09
CA GLY A 116 -16.10 -9.12 -8.32
C GLY A 116 -16.61 -8.49 -7.02
N THR A 117 -17.52 -9.21 -6.38
CA THR A 117 -18.11 -8.86 -5.08
C THR A 117 -17.65 -9.88 -4.05
N LEU A 118 -17.63 -9.50 -2.77
CA LEU A 118 -17.41 -10.47 -1.71
C LEU A 118 -18.62 -11.40 -1.58
N THR A 119 -18.37 -12.69 -1.39
CA THR A 119 -19.38 -13.65 -0.95
C THR A 119 -19.88 -13.29 0.45
N GLU A 120 -21.02 -13.86 0.83
CA GLU A 120 -21.49 -13.80 2.21
C GLU A 120 -20.39 -14.27 3.16
N ARG A 121 -20.28 -13.57 4.29
CA ARG A 121 -19.26 -13.84 5.29
C ARG A 121 -19.72 -14.97 6.19
N GLN A 122 -18.92 -16.02 6.29
CA GLN A 122 -19.22 -17.19 7.10
C GLN A 122 -18.34 -17.19 8.35
N SER A 123 -18.94 -17.39 9.52
CA SER A 123 -18.18 -17.60 10.76
C SER A 123 -17.66 -19.02 10.76
N VAL A 124 -16.34 -19.18 10.87
CA VAL A 124 -15.70 -20.51 10.85
C VAL A 124 -14.87 -20.79 12.10
N GLY A 125 -14.71 -19.80 12.99
CA GLY A 125 -13.96 -19.95 14.22
C GLY A 125 -14.08 -18.76 15.15
N ALA A 126 -13.32 -18.82 16.24
CA ALA A 126 -13.19 -17.76 17.22
C ALA A 126 -11.74 -17.67 17.69
N ASP A 127 -11.31 -16.45 18.03
CA ASP A 127 -9.97 -16.11 18.52
C ASP A 127 -8.81 -16.45 17.57
N MET A 128 -9.11 -16.77 16.30
CA MET A 128 -8.11 -17.03 15.25
C MET A 128 -7.47 -15.73 14.73
N GLY A 129 -8.16 -14.61 14.93
CA GLY A 129 -7.87 -13.35 14.25
C GLY A 129 -8.33 -13.41 12.79
N GLN A 130 -7.92 -12.43 12.00
CA GLN A 130 -8.38 -12.26 10.64
C GLN A 130 -7.20 -11.94 9.72
N HIS A 131 -7.04 -12.73 8.67
CA HIS A 131 -6.26 -12.36 7.50
C HIS A 131 -7.14 -11.67 6.46
N GLU A 132 -6.66 -10.57 5.88
CA GLU A 132 -7.30 -9.92 4.75
C GLU A 132 -6.28 -9.74 3.61
N TYR A 133 -6.71 -10.07 2.39
CA TYR A 133 -5.95 -9.89 1.15
C TYR A 133 -6.60 -8.78 0.36
N ILE A 134 -5.84 -7.76 -0.01
CA ILE A 134 -6.37 -6.47 -0.44
C ILE A 134 -5.68 -6.05 -1.74
N ALA A 135 -6.47 -5.52 -2.68
CA ALA A 135 -5.98 -4.72 -3.79
C ALA A 135 -6.37 -3.25 -3.62
N TYR A 136 -5.49 -2.37 -4.05
CA TYR A 136 -5.66 -0.93 -4.00
C TYR A 136 -5.72 -0.34 -5.40
N VAL A 137 -6.68 0.56 -5.62
CA VAL A 137 -6.76 1.37 -6.85
C VAL A 137 -6.72 2.84 -6.46
N PHE A 138 -5.62 3.52 -6.76
CA PHE A 138 -5.49 4.94 -6.52
C PHE A 138 -6.30 5.74 -7.55
N ASP A 139 -7.18 6.61 -7.08
CA ASP A 139 -7.90 7.57 -7.91
C ASP A 139 -7.21 8.94 -7.84
N SER A 140 -6.63 9.36 -8.97
CA SER A 140 -5.90 10.62 -9.08
C SER A 140 -6.77 11.87 -8.93
N LYS A 141 -8.10 11.76 -9.15
CA LYS A 141 -9.03 12.89 -9.01
C LYS A 141 -9.37 13.13 -7.54
N SER A 142 -9.72 12.07 -6.82
CA SER A 142 -10.08 12.15 -5.40
C SER A 142 -8.88 12.06 -4.46
N LYS A 143 -7.68 11.74 -4.99
CA LYS A 143 -6.42 11.52 -4.25
C LYS A 143 -6.57 10.47 -3.15
N GLN A 144 -7.41 9.47 -3.38
CA GLN A 144 -7.73 8.40 -2.44
C GLN A 144 -7.54 7.03 -3.08
N TYR A 145 -7.26 6.04 -2.23
CA TYR A 145 -7.30 4.65 -2.62
C TYR A 145 -8.69 4.09 -2.47
N ARG A 146 -9.15 3.34 -3.47
CA ARG A 146 -10.24 2.39 -3.30
C ARG A 146 -9.65 1.03 -2.89
N LYS A 147 -10.01 0.60 -1.69
CA LYS A 147 -9.73 -0.74 -1.14
C LYS A 147 -10.70 -1.74 -1.78
N SER A 148 -10.17 -2.84 -2.30
CA SER A 148 -10.94 -3.98 -2.81
C SER A 148 -10.44 -5.26 -2.16
N THR A 149 -11.27 -5.86 -1.31
CA THR A 149 -10.94 -7.12 -0.64
C THR A 149 -11.00 -8.28 -1.62
N LEU A 150 -9.95 -9.10 -1.60
CA LEU A 150 -9.77 -10.26 -2.46
C LEU A 150 -10.20 -11.54 -1.75
N ARG A 151 -9.79 -11.69 -0.49
CA ARG A 151 -10.04 -12.86 0.36
C ARG A 151 -9.96 -12.46 1.83
N ILE A 152 -10.76 -13.11 2.66
CA ILE A 152 -10.74 -13.03 4.12
C ILE A 152 -10.71 -14.47 4.64
N THR A 153 -9.84 -14.74 5.63
CA THR A 153 -9.74 -16.04 6.32
C THR A 153 -9.38 -15.83 7.79
N GLY A 154 -9.85 -16.69 8.69
CA GLY A 154 -9.60 -16.56 10.12
C GLY A 154 -10.89 -16.84 10.90
N ASP A 155 -11.29 -15.95 11.80
CA ASP A 155 -12.60 -16.02 12.46
C ASP A 155 -13.74 -16.02 11.44
N TRP A 156 -13.54 -15.31 10.32
CA TRP A 156 -14.47 -15.28 9.22
C TRP A 156 -13.83 -15.71 7.91
N GLU A 157 -14.65 -16.25 7.03
CA GLU A 157 -14.31 -16.52 5.64
C GLU A 157 -15.20 -15.74 4.68
N SER A 158 -14.59 -15.17 3.64
CA SER A 158 -15.28 -14.57 2.50
C SER A 158 -14.28 -14.44 1.35
N SER A 159 -14.75 -14.61 0.13
CA SER A 159 -13.90 -14.54 -1.06
C SER A 159 -14.54 -13.63 -2.11
N ASN A 160 -13.70 -12.98 -2.89
CA ASN A 160 -14.16 -12.20 -4.03
C ASN A 160 -14.57 -13.16 -5.17
N THR A 161 -15.73 -12.90 -5.79
CA THR A 161 -16.28 -13.74 -6.87
C THR A 161 -15.48 -13.69 -8.17
N SER A 162 -14.54 -12.76 -8.31
CA SER A 162 -13.63 -12.71 -9.45
C SER A 162 -12.52 -13.76 -9.33
N PRO A 163 -12.35 -14.67 -10.31
CA PRO A 163 -11.22 -15.62 -10.31
C PRO A 163 -9.85 -14.93 -10.29
N ASP A 164 -9.75 -13.74 -10.90
CA ASP A 164 -8.52 -12.93 -10.89
C ASP A 164 -8.20 -12.39 -9.50
N ALA A 165 -9.21 -12.12 -8.67
CA ALA A 165 -9.01 -11.73 -7.28
C ALA A 165 -8.43 -12.88 -6.44
N MET A 166 -8.92 -14.11 -6.66
CA MET A 166 -8.39 -15.29 -5.98
C MET A 166 -6.95 -15.57 -6.39
N ARG A 167 -6.65 -15.49 -7.70
CA ARG A 167 -5.27 -15.62 -8.20
C ARG A 167 -4.34 -14.56 -7.61
N LEU A 168 -4.81 -13.32 -7.48
CA LEU A 168 -4.05 -12.24 -6.87
C LEU A 168 -3.81 -12.48 -5.36
N ALA A 169 -4.81 -12.97 -4.63
CA ALA A 169 -4.69 -13.35 -3.23
C ALA A 169 -3.66 -14.49 -3.03
N ASP A 170 -3.58 -15.45 -3.95
CA ASP A 170 -2.61 -16.55 -3.89
C ASP A 170 -1.17 -16.10 -4.14
N ILE A 171 -0.96 -15.20 -5.12
CA ILE A 171 0.35 -14.56 -5.36
C ILE A 171 0.80 -13.85 -4.08
N LEU A 172 -0.09 -13.05 -3.50
CA LEU A 172 0.20 -12.27 -2.32
C LEU A 172 0.49 -13.16 -1.09
N ASN A 173 -0.27 -14.24 -0.89
CA ASN A 173 0.00 -15.23 0.15
C ASN A 173 1.40 -15.85 -0.02
N ALA A 174 1.78 -16.22 -1.24
CA ALA A 174 3.11 -16.78 -1.51
C ALA A 174 4.25 -15.78 -1.21
N VAL A 175 4.05 -14.49 -1.48
CA VAL A 175 5.01 -13.43 -1.10
C VAL A 175 5.08 -13.28 0.41
N ALA A 176 3.93 -13.22 1.10
CA ALA A 176 3.86 -13.07 2.56
C ALA A 176 4.51 -14.24 3.31
N GLN A 177 4.37 -15.47 2.82
CA GLN A 177 5.00 -16.64 3.43
C GLN A 177 6.53 -16.62 3.32
N ARG A 178 7.09 -16.03 2.25
CA ARG A 178 8.55 -15.89 2.07
C ARG A 178 9.14 -14.73 2.86
N ALA A 179 8.29 -13.81 3.31
CA ALA A 179 8.67 -12.62 4.07
C ALA A 179 8.79 -12.87 5.58
N ARG A 180 8.28 -14.00 6.06
CA ARG A 180 8.38 -14.46 7.45
C ARG A 180 9.69 -15.22 7.66
#